data_AF-A0A6B1BJQ8-F1
#
_entry.id   AF-A0A6B1BJQ8-F1
#
_cell.length_a   1.000
_cell.length_b   1.000
_cell.length_c   1.000
_cell.angle_alpha   90.00
_cell.angle_beta   90.00
_cell.angle_gamma   90.00
#
_symmetry.space_group_name_H-M   'P 1'
#
loop_
_entity.id
_entity.type
_entity.pdbx_description
1 polymer ?
#
loop_
_entity_poly.entity_id
_entity_poly.type
_entity_poly.pdbx_seq_one_letter_code
_entity_poly.pdbx_strand_id
1 'polypeptide(L)'
;MIKPNTTPNDGETLPVRRGRVESIDLYEVKEDELDLLEKGSQATLQLNFSIFLFSIAFTSIAALATSDFKWKIIESVFTFVSLIGIILGAYYIISWRRTKTSITGVISTIRNRINEAPIQGQTPEKPETQPKKPENDKTPYG
;
A
#
# COMPACT_ATOMS: atom_id res chain seq x y z
N MET A 1 -33.91 -5.47 29.98
CA MET A 1 -34.16 -6.88 29.58
C MET A 1 -33.23 -7.20 28.43
N ILE A 2 -32.19 -7.98 28.69
CA ILE A 2 -31.18 -8.42 27.73
C ILE A 2 -31.71 -9.72 27.10
N LYS A 3 -31.85 -9.78 25.77
CA LYS A 3 -32.27 -11.00 25.07
C LYS A 3 -31.12 -12.02 25.13
N PRO A 4 -31.35 -13.28 25.52
CA PRO A 4 -30.30 -14.27 25.62
C PRO A 4 -29.74 -14.62 24.23
N ASN A 5 -28.42 -14.86 24.18
CA ASN A 5 -27.72 -15.38 23.01
C ASN A 5 -28.35 -16.72 22.61
N THR A 6 -29.03 -16.74 21.47
CA THR A 6 -29.46 -17.97 20.81
C THR A 6 -28.24 -18.61 20.16
N THR A 7 -27.71 -19.66 20.78
CA THR A 7 -26.74 -20.56 20.16
C THR A 7 -27.39 -21.17 18.91
N PRO A 8 -26.77 -21.10 17.72
CA PRO A 8 -27.36 -21.68 16.53
C PRO A 8 -27.38 -23.21 16.67
N ASN A 9 -28.51 -23.78 16.30
CA ASN A 9 -28.79 -25.21 16.29
C ASN A 9 -27.84 -25.93 15.31
N ASP A 10 -27.26 -27.07 15.72
CA ASP A 10 -26.23 -27.87 15.01
C ASP A 10 -26.74 -28.60 13.74
N GLY A 11 -27.64 -27.99 12.97
CA GLY A 11 -28.23 -28.61 11.78
C GLY A 11 -28.67 -27.66 10.68
N GLU A 12 -28.52 -26.33 10.85
CA GLU A 12 -28.85 -25.37 9.79
C GLU A 12 -27.62 -25.07 8.95
N THR A 13 -27.53 -25.71 7.78
CA THR A 13 -26.56 -25.35 6.75
C THR A 13 -26.78 -23.90 6.35
N LEU A 14 -25.89 -23.01 6.77
CA LEU A 14 -25.90 -21.62 6.32
C LEU A 14 -25.80 -21.61 4.78
N PRO A 15 -26.80 -21.05 4.05
CA PRO A 15 -26.76 -21.01 2.60
C PRO A 15 -25.69 -19.99 2.17
N VAL A 16 -24.44 -20.47 2.01
CA VAL A 16 -23.34 -19.65 1.50
C VAL A 16 -23.53 -19.49 -0.01
N ARG A 17 -24.16 -18.38 -0.41
CA ARG A 17 -24.17 -17.95 -1.82
C ARG A 17 -22.76 -17.50 -2.21
N ARG A 18 -21.99 -18.37 -2.87
CA ARG A 18 -20.70 -18.01 -3.48
C ARG A 18 -20.94 -17.38 -4.85
N GLY A 19 -20.73 -16.07 -4.97
CA GLY A 19 -20.64 -15.40 -6.27
C GLY A 19 -19.31 -15.74 -6.95
N ARG A 20 -19.32 -16.04 -8.25
CA ARG A 20 -18.09 -16.26 -9.02
C ARG A 20 -17.39 -14.91 -9.17
N VAL A 21 -16.23 -14.76 -8.54
CA VAL A 21 -15.35 -13.59 -8.71
C VAL A 21 -14.43 -13.79 -9.91
N GLU A 22 -14.15 -12.71 -10.62
CA GLU A 22 -13.46 -12.70 -11.91
C GLU A 22 -11.97 -13.09 -11.79
N SER A 23 -11.31 -12.72 -10.69
CA SER A 23 -9.97 -13.18 -10.31
C SER A 23 -9.69 -12.89 -8.83
N ILE A 24 -8.79 -13.65 -8.21
CA ILE A 24 -8.26 -13.38 -6.86
C ILE A 24 -6.74 -13.35 -6.98
N ASP A 25 -6.14 -12.21 -6.63
CA ASP A 25 -4.69 -12.08 -6.56
C ASP A 25 -4.23 -12.38 -5.12
N LEU A 26 -3.48 -13.48 -4.95
CA LEU A 26 -2.85 -13.82 -3.67
C LEU A 26 -1.43 -13.26 -3.64
N TYR A 27 -1.13 -12.38 -2.68
CA TYR A 27 0.22 -11.87 -2.44
C TYR A 27 0.79 -12.57 -1.21
N GLU A 28 1.81 -13.42 -1.41
CA GLU A 28 2.57 -13.99 -0.32
C GLU A 28 3.62 -12.98 0.17
N VAL A 29 3.56 -12.68 1.47
CA VAL A 29 4.43 -11.70 2.13
C VAL A 29 5.24 -12.44 3.19
N LYS A 30 6.56 -12.20 3.23
CA LYS A 30 7.43 -12.75 4.27
C LYS A 30 7.23 -12.00 5.59
N GLU A 31 7.55 -12.63 6.72
CA GLU A 31 7.43 -12.00 8.05
C GLU A 31 8.22 -10.67 8.12
N ASP A 32 9.46 -10.64 7.61
CA ASP A 32 10.29 -9.43 7.59
C ASP A 32 9.68 -8.30 6.74
N GLU A 33 8.95 -8.66 5.67
CA GLU A 33 8.26 -7.71 4.80
C GLU A 33 7.01 -7.17 5.49
N LEU A 34 6.29 -8.01 6.24
CA LEU A 34 5.13 -7.63 7.04
C LEU A 34 5.51 -6.64 8.16
N ASP A 35 6.61 -6.91 8.87
CA ASP A 35 7.17 -6.00 9.89
C ASP A 35 7.52 -4.62 9.31
N LEU A 36 8.05 -4.58 8.09
CA LEU A 36 8.35 -3.34 7.37
C LEU A 36 7.09 -2.59 6.95
N LEU A 37 6.02 -3.31 6.58
CA LEU A 37 4.73 -2.72 6.26
C LEU A 37 4.04 -2.16 7.51
N GLU A 38 4.12 -2.84 8.65
CA GLU A 38 3.56 -2.37 9.92
C GLU A 38 4.18 -1.03 10.35
N LYS A 39 5.50 -0.88 10.18
CA LYS A 39 6.23 0.38 10.41
C LYS A 39 5.71 1.55 9.55
N GLY A 40 5.03 1.28 8.44
CA GLY A 40 4.35 2.30 7.63
C GLY A 40 3.22 3.03 8.34
N SER A 41 2.53 2.36 9.26
CA SER A 41 1.53 2.99 10.12
C SER A 41 2.15 4.10 10.96
N GLN A 42 3.32 3.81 11.56
CA GLN A 42 4.08 4.78 12.35
C GLN A 42 4.61 5.95 11.51
N ALA A 43 4.95 5.74 10.24
CA ALA A 43 5.38 6.80 9.33
C ALA A 43 4.27 7.84 9.08
N THR A 44 3.02 7.40 8.96
CA THR A 44 1.86 8.29 8.78
C THR A 44 1.67 9.20 10.00
N LEU A 45 1.87 8.67 11.20
CA LEU A 45 1.82 9.45 12.44
C LEU A 45 2.90 10.55 12.45
N GLN A 46 4.13 10.23 12.05
CA GLN A 46 5.23 11.21 11.94
C GLN A 46 4.89 12.35 10.98
N LEU A 47 4.26 12.05 9.84
CA LEU A 47 3.83 13.06 8.88
C LEU A 47 2.78 14.00 9.49
N ASN A 48 1.77 13.46 10.19
CA ASN A 48 0.75 14.28 10.83
C ASN A 48 1.35 15.23 11.88
N PHE A 49 2.28 14.75 12.70
CA PHE A 49 3.00 15.61 13.65
C PHE A 49 3.83 16.68 12.96
N SER A 50 4.48 16.34 11.85
CA SER A 50 5.22 17.33 11.07
C SER A 50 4.32 18.45 10.56
N ILE A 51 3.20 18.10 9.93
CA ILE A 51 2.22 19.08 9.41
C ILE A 51 1.71 19.97 10.54
N PHE A 52 1.35 19.37 11.68
CA PHE A 52 0.91 20.10 12.86
C PHE A 52 1.96 21.10 13.37
N LEU A 53 3.22 20.67 13.50
CA LEU A 53 4.34 21.52 13.94
C LEU A 53 4.59 22.67 12.96
N PHE A 54 4.54 22.39 11.65
CA PHE A 54 4.64 23.43 10.63
C PHE A 54 3.47 24.41 10.70
N SER A 55 2.24 23.95 10.87
CA SER A 55 1.09 24.85 11.04
C SER A 55 1.29 25.80 12.21
N ILE A 56 1.71 25.31 13.38
CA ILE A 56 2.01 26.16 14.53
C ILE A 56 3.16 27.13 14.24
N ALA A 57 4.23 26.65 13.59
CA ALA A 57 5.37 27.48 13.25
C ALA A 57 4.98 28.62 12.29
N PHE A 58 4.21 28.31 11.24
CA PHE A 58 3.72 29.31 10.28
C PHE A 58 2.77 30.31 10.92
N THR A 59 1.84 29.86 11.77
CA THR A 59 0.98 30.77 12.54
C THR A 59 1.82 31.68 13.44
N SER A 60 2.87 31.14 14.08
CA SER A 60 3.77 31.91 14.94
C SER A 60 4.57 32.94 14.14
N ILE A 61 5.03 32.59 12.94
CA ILE A 61 5.73 33.51 12.02
C ILE A 61 4.78 34.60 11.53
N ALA A 62 3.56 34.24 11.16
CA ALA A 62 2.55 35.21 10.74
C ALA A 62 2.21 36.19 11.87
N ALA A 63 2.12 35.71 13.11
CA ALA A 63 1.96 36.55 14.29
C ALA A 63 3.16 37.49 14.50
N LEU A 64 4.40 36.99 14.36
CA LEU A 64 5.62 37.81 14.43
C LEU A 64 5.70 38.87 13.32
N ALA A 65 5.24 38.55 12.12
CA ALA A 65 5.27 39.46 10.98
C ALA A 65 4.18 40.54 11.04
N THR A 66 3.04 40.25 11.70
CA THR A 66 1.85 41.11 11.66
C THR A 66 1.63 41.88 12.96
N SER A 67 2.14 41.40 14.10
CA SER A 67 1.84 41.97 15.41
C SER A 67 2.99 42.81 15.96
N ASP A 68 2.68 44.04 16.37
CA ASP A 68 3.61 44.90 17.12
C ASP A 68 3.59 44.50 18.61
N PHE A 69 4.58 43.72 19.03
CA PHE A 69 4.69 43.28 20.42
C PHE A 69 5.29 44.37 21.30
N LYS A 70 4.50 44.88 22.25
CA LYS A 70 4.97 45.80 23.29
C LYS A 70 5.94 45.15 24.29
N TRP A 71 5.83 43.84 24.47
CA TRP A 71 6.59 43.08 25.49
C TRP A 71 7.58 42.13 24.82
N LYS A 72 8.87 42.34 25.07
CA LYS A 72 9.97 41.55 24.50
C LYS A 72 9.92 40.06 24.84
N ILE A 73 9.27 39.70 25.95
CA ILE A 73 9.09 38.31 26.37
C ILE A 73 8.20 37.55 25.38
N ILE A 74 7.10 38.16 24.93
CA ILE A 74 6.14 37.52 24.03
C ILE A 74 6.77 37.32 22.65
N GLU A 75 7.44 38.35 22.14
CA GLU A 75 8.21 38.29 20.89
C GLU A 75 9.19 37.10 20.91
N SER A 76 9.98 36.97 21.98
CA SER A 76 10.95 35.88 22.14
C SER A 76 10.30 34.49 22.15
N VAL A 77 9.18 34.31 22.88
CA VAL A 77 8.47 33.02 22.93
C VAL A 77 8.00 32.60 21.54
N PHE A 78 7.38 33.51 20.78
CA PHE A 78 6.94 33.20 19.42
C PHE A 78 8.11 32.85 18.49
N THR A 79 9.26 33.51 18.64
CA THR A 79 10.48 33.19 17.88
C THR A 79 10.98 31.78 18.22
N PHE A 80 11.04 31.41 19.50
CA PHE A 80 11.47 30.07 19.91
C PHE A 80 10.52 28.98 19.42
N VAL A 81 9.21 29.18 19.54
CA VAL A 81 8.20 28.24 19.07
C VAL A 81 8.30 28.04 17.55
N SER A 82 8.46 29.14 16.80
CA SER A 82 8.66 29.09 15.35
C SER A 82 9.92 28.30 14.97
N LEU A 83 11.05 28.60 15.62
CA LEU A 83 12.33 27.95 15.32
C LEU A 83 12.29 26.45 15.61
N ILE A 84 11.80 26.07 16.79
CA ILE A 84 11.68 24.66 17.20
C ILE A 84 10.69 23.92 16.29
N GLY A 85 9.55 24.56 15.99
CA GLY A 85 8.54 23.98 15.10
C GLY A 85 9.08 23.68 13.69
N ILE A 86 9.89 24.58 13.12
CA ILE A 86 10.55 24.34 11.84
C ILE A 86 11.58 23.21 11.94
N ILE A 87 12.45 23.22 12.95
CA ILE A 87 13.52 22.22 13.09
C ILE A 87 12.93 20.82 13.28
N LEU A 88 12.00 20.67 14.23
CA LEU A 88 11.34 19.39 14.50
C LEU A 88 10.44 18.97 13.33
N GLY A 89 9.68 19.90 12.76
CA GLY A 89 8.86 19.66 11.58
C GLY A 89 9.68 19.09 10.43
N ALA A 90 10.81 19.74 10.11
CA ALA A 90 11.72 19.31 9.06
C ALA A 90 12.33 17.93 9.33
N TYR A 91 12.75 17.68 10.57
CA TYR A 91 13.25 16.37 10.99
C TYR A 91 12.23 15.26 10.72
N TYR A 92 10.96 15.47 11.11
CA TYR A 92 9.90 14.48 10.86
C TYR A 92 9.61 14.27 9.37
N ILE A 93 9.66 15.31 8.51
CA ILE A 93 9.53 15.13 7.05
C ILE A 93 10.66 14.25 6.52
N ILE A 94 11.90 14.53 6.92
CA ILE A 94 13.07 13.77 6.44
C ILE A 94 12.94 12.30 6.87
N SER A 95 12.60 12.05 8.14
CA SER A 95 12.33 10.70 8.66
C SER A 95 11.20 9.99 7.89
N TRP A 96 10.10 10.69 7.63
CA TRP A 96 8.98 10.16 6.87
C TRP A 96 9.36 9.78 5.45
N ARG A 97 10.12 10.62 4.74
CA ARG A 97 10.57 10.33 3.36
C ARG A 97 11.42 9.06 3.31
N ARG A 98 12.35 8.87 4.25
CA ARG A 98 13.18 7.66 4.31
C ARG A 98 12.32 6.41 4.54
N THR A 99 11.36 6.48 5.46
CA THR A 99 10.48 5.37 5.79
C THR A 99 9.55 5.01 4.62
N LYS A 100 8.97 6.03 3.96
CA LYS A 100 8.11 5.83 2.78
C LYS A 100 8.84 5.17 1.62
N THR A 101 10.09 5.55 1.35
CA THR A 101 10.90 4.93 0.30
C THR A 101 11.13 3.45 0.56
N SER A 102 11.42 3.07 1.82
CA SER A 102 11.61 1.67 2.21
C SER A 102 10.37 0.82 1.94
N ILE A 103 9.19 1.31 2.36
CA ILE A 103 7.91 0.61 2.18
C ILE A 103 7.53 0.47 0.71
N THR A 104 7.73 1.54 -0.07
CA THR A 104 7.42 1.54 -1.50
C THR A 104 8.27 0.50 -2.25
N GLY A 105 9.52 0.31 -1.85
CA GLY A 105 10.39 -0.75 -2.38
C GLY A 105 9.82 -2.15 -2.09
N VAL A 106 9.46 -2.43 -0.84
CA VAL A 106 8.90 -3.74 -0.43
C VAL A 106 7.60 -4.05 -1.18
N ILE A 107 6.69 -3.08 -1.29
CA ILE A 107 5.43 -3.24 -2.05
C ILE A 107 5.73 -3.56 -3.53
N SER A 108 6.71 -2.88 -4.13
CA SER A 108 7.11 -3.15 -5.52
C SER A 108 7.68 -4.56 -5.67
N THR A 109 8.49 -5.03 -4.71
CA THR A 109 9.04 -6.39 -4.72
C THR A 109 7.94 -7.43 -4.63
N ILE A 110 6.97 -7.26 -3.72
CA ILE A 110 5.83 -8.17 -3.55
C ILE A 110 4.98 -8.21 -4.84
N ARG A 111 4.72 -7.04 -5.46
CA ARG A 111 3.92 -6.96 -6.69
C ARG A 111 4.63 -7.58 -7.89
N ASN A 112 5.95 -7.39 -8.03
CA ASN A 112 6.69 -7.91 -9.16
C ASN A 112 6.78 -9.45 -9.17
N ARG A 113 6.71 -10.11 -8.00
CA ARG A 113 6.70 -11.59 -7.92
C ARG A 113 5.54 -12.23 -8.68
N ILE A 114 4.38 -11.56 -8.75
CA ILE A 114 3.21 -12.09 -9.48
C ILE A 114 3.31 -11.82 -10.99
N ASN A 115 3.86 -10.67 -11.39
CA ASN A 115 4.02 -10.34 -12.82
C ASN A 115 5.03 -11.27 -13.53
N GLU A 116 5.98 -11.86 -12.80
CA GLU A 116 6.95 -12.82 -13.33
C GLU A 116 6.44 -14.27 -13.32
N ALA A 117 5.41 -14.57 -12.54
CA ALA A 117 4.80 -15.90 -12.51
C ALA A 117 3.85 -16.06 -13.71
N PRO A 118 4.09 -17.01 -14.63
CA PRO A 118 3.07 -17.39 -15.59
C PRO A 118 1.86 -17.88 -14.80
N ILE A 119 0.67 -17.36 -15.13
CA ILE A 119 -0.59 -17.87 -14.59
C ILE A 119 -0.61 -19.37 -14.90
N GLN A 120 -0.37 -20.22 -13.89
CA GLN A 120 -0.48 -21.67 -14.03
C GLN A 120 -1.97 -21.98 -14.22
N GLY A 121 -2.37 -22.05 -15.50
CA GLY A 121 -3.76 -22.19 -15.90
C GLY A 121 -4.04 -21.95 -17.38
N GLN A 122 -3.07 -21.46 -18.17
CA GLN A 122 -3.18 -21.46 -19.63
C GLN A 122 -2.01 -22.24 -20.23
N THR A 123 -2.15 -23.56 -20.27
CA THR A 123 -1.52 -24.36 -21.32
C THR A 123 -2.36 -24.10 -22.58
N PRO A 124 -1.86 -23.38 -23.61
CA PRO A 124 -2.49 -23.43 -24.92
C PRO A 124 -2.36 -24.87 -25.41
N GLU A 125 -3.48 -25.59 -25.39
CA GLU A 125 -3.65 -26.88 -26.05
C GLU A 125 -3.19 -26.72 -27.50
N LYS A 126 -2.01 -27.27 -27.78
CA LYS A 126 -1.39 -27.35 -29.10
C LYS A 126 -2.37 -28.05 -30.05
N PRO A 127 -2.83 -27.42 -31.15
CA PRO A 127 -3.61 -28.16 -32.13
C PRO A 127 -2.70 -29.21 -32.77
N GLU A 128 -2.95 -30.48 -32.46
CA GLU A 128 -2.34 -31.61 -33.15
C GLU A 128 -2.56 -31.46 -34.66
N THR A 129 -1.44 -31.46 -35.37
CA THR A 129 -1.36 -31.39 -36.82
C THR A 129 -2.04 -32.64 -37.40
N GLN A 130 -3.10 -32.43 -38.17
CA GLN A 130 -3.76 -33.47 -38.98
C GLN A 130 -2.74 -34.22 -39.86
N PRO A 131 -2.85 -35.54 -40.02
CA PRO A 131 -1.94 -36.30 -40.87
C PRO A 131 -2.20 -35.99 -42.36
N LYS A 132 -1.12 -35.69 -43.09
CA LYS A 132 -1.09 -35.49 -44.54
C LYS A 132 -1.72 -36.69 -45.27
N LYS A 133 -2.69 -36.38 -46.13
CA LYS A 133 -3.27 -37.28 -47.14
C LYS A 133 -2.19 -37.66 -48.17
N PRO A 134 -2.04 -38.94 -48.55
CA PRO A 134 -0.99 -39.34 -49.47
C PRO A 134 -1.23 -38.84 -50.90
N GLU A 135 -0.11 -38.40 -51.46
CA GLU A 135 0.15 -37.87 -52.78
C GLU A 135 -0.08 -38.95 -53.87
N ASN A 136 -0.85 -38.57 -54.89
CA ASN A 136 -1.12 -39.39 -56.07
C ASN A 136 0.04 -39.19 -57.05
N ASP A 137 0.93 -40.18 -57.15
CA ASP A 137 1.95 -40.22 -58.20
C ASP A 137 1.55 -41.21 -59.30
N LYS A 138 1.56 -40.69 -60.53
CA LYS A 138 1.29 -41.39 -61.77
C LYS A 138 2.63 -41.89 -62.29
N THR A 139 2.85 -43.20 -62.34
CA THR A 139 3.94 -43.77 -63.14
C THR A 139 3.46 -44.12 -64.54
N PRO A 140 4.05 -43.58 -65.62
CA PRO A 140 4.04 -44.22 -66.93
C PRO A 140 5.18 -45.25 -66.97
N TYR A 141 4.94 -46.48 -67.44
CA TYR A 141 5.84 -47.34 -68.23
C TYR A 141 5.26 -48.77 -68.25
N GLY A 142 4.95 -49.23 -69.46
CA GLY A 142 4.36 -50.52 -69.80
C GLY A 142 3.74 -50.44 -71.18
#